data_AF-A0A974X2W6-F1
#
_entry.id   AF-A0A974X2W6-F1
#
_cell.length_a   1.000
_cell.length_b   1.000
_cell.length_c   1.000
_cell.angle_alpha   90.00
_cell.angle_beta   90.00
_cell.angle_gamma   90.00
#
_symmetry.space_group_name_H-M   'P 1'
#
loop_
_entity.id
_entity.type
_entity.pdbx_description
1 polymer ?
#
loop_
_entity_poly.entity_id
_entity_poly.type
_entity_poly.pdbx_seq_one_letter_code
_entity_poly.pdbx_strand_id
1 'polypeptide(L)'
;MARRNRNRPELAIVELAVDPVDVDRQTYPVRIRLTRPMTAYEAEGLAVMEPGLRTEGDAIVVPDARLDDVARECDTWAHRLERVQSRADELEGEALVAESRRIDEQSRHGSHLRSQQADDRGLH
;
A
#
# COMPACT_ATOMS: atom_id res chain seq x y z
N MET A 1 -10.76 9.81 -11.19
CA MET A 1 -10.62 8.34 -11.16
C MET A 1 -9.16 8.02 -11.41
N ALA A 2 -8.41 7.68 -10.36
CA ALA A 2 -7.01 7.27 -10.48
C ALA A 2 -6.94 6.04 -11.40
N ARG A 3 -6.04 6.05 -12.37
CA ARG A 3 -5.84 4.91 -13.27
C ARG A 3 -5.18 3.80 -12.47
N ARG A 4 -5.99 2.83 -11.99
CA ARG A 4 -5.50 1.54 -11.47
C ARG A 4 -4.40 1.04 -12.40
N ASN A 5 -3.22 0.79 -11.84
CA ASN A 5 -2.08 0.31 -12.61
C ASN A 5 -2.46 -1.06 -13.19
N ARG A 6 -2.75 -1.11 -14.49
CA ARG A 6 -3.43 -2.24 -15.16
C ARG A 6 -2.67 -3.58 -15.11
N ASN A 7 -1.42 -3.56 -14.64
CA ASN A 7 -0.56 -4.73 -14.51
C ASN A 7 -0.49 -5.29 -13.08
N ARG A 8 -1.12 -4.65 -12.09
CA ARG A 8 -1.08 -5.11 -10.71
C ARG A 8 -2.17 -6.17 -10.49
N PRO A 9 -1.82 -7.38 -10.01
CA PRO A 9 -2.81 -8.39 -9.66
C PRO A 9 -3.77 -7.83 -8.61
N GLU A 10 -5.06 -8.13 -8.75
CA GLU A 10 -6.07 -7.76 -7.78
C GLU A 10 -5.77 -8.40 -6.42
N LEU A 11 -5.84 -7.61 -5.36
CA LEU A 11 -5.73 -8.13 -4.00
C LEU A 11 -7.10 -8.67 -3.59
N ALA A 12 -7.17 -9.97 -3.35
CA ALA A 12 -8.40 -10.65 -2.93
C ALA A 12 -8.10 -11.67 -1.83
N ILE A 13 -9.13 -12.06 -1.09
CA ILE A 13 -9.04 -13.09 -0.04
C ILE A 13 -9.02 -14.45 -0.70
N VAL A 14 -8.05 -15.29 -0.32
CA VAL A 14 -7.90 -16.67 -0.77
C VAL A 14 -8.52 -17.63 0.23
N GLU A 15 -8.13 -17.50 1.50
CA GLU A 15 -8.59 -18.38 2.57
C GLU A 15 -8.40 -17.72 3.94
N LEU A 16 -9.06 -18.31 4.93
CA LEU A 16 -8.85 -18.00 6.33
C LEU A 16 -8.09 -19.15 6.98
N ALA A 17 -7.02 -18.83 7.69
CA ALA A 17 -6.18 -19.80 8.36
C ALA A 17 -5.99 -19.43 9.83
N VAL A 18 -5.83 -20.44 10.68
CA VAL A 18 -5.52 -20.32 12.10
C VAL A 18 -4.36 -21.25 12.42
N ASP A 19 -3.51 -20.84 13.36
CA ASP A 19 -2.49 -21.76 13.86
C ASP A 19 -3.16 -22.80 14.77
N PRO A 20 -3.04 -24.11 14.50
CA PRO A 20 -3.61 -25.14 15.36
C PRO A 20 -3.09 -25.10 16.80
N VAL A 21 -1.96 -24.44 17.09
CA VAL A 21 -1.47 -24.27 18.47
C VAL A 21 -2.26 -23.25 19.28
N ASP A 22 -3.00 -22.35 18.62
CA ASP A 22 -3.73 -21.25 19.26
C ASP A 22 -5.23 -21.52 19.41
N VAL A 23 -5.77 -22.58 18.77
CA VAL A 23 -7.22 -22.86 18.70
C VAL A 23 -7.86 -23.24 20.03
N ASP A 24 -7.06 -23.60 21.04
CA ASP A 24 -7.55 -23.88 22.40
C ASP A 24 -7.97 -22.62 23.17
N ARG A 25 -7.68 -21.42 22.62
CA ARG A 25 -8.11 -20.14 23.19
C ARG A 25 -9.48 -19.75 22.64
N GLN A 26 -10.22 -18.97 23.44
CA GLN A 26 -11.50 -18.42 23.00
C GLN A 26 -11.34 -17.48 21.79
N THR A 27 -10.21 -16.78 21.72
CA THR A 27 -9.80 -15.90 20.63
C THR A 27 -8.32 -16.14 20.31
N TYR A 28 -7.97 -15.98 19.05
CA TYR A 28 -6.64 -16.29 18.54
C TYR A 28 -6.32 -15.46 17.29
N PRO A 29 -5.04 -15.41 16.87
CA PRO A 29 -4.66 -14.79 15.62
C PRO A 29 -5.29 -15.51 14.44
N VAL A 30 -6.13 -14.82 13.68
CA VAL A 30 -6.69 -15.30 12.42
C VAL A 30 -5.92 -14.68 11.27
N ARG A 31 -5.44 -15.50 10.34
CA ARG A 31 -4.73 -15.08 9.14
C ARG A 31 -5.70 -15.07 7.97
N ILE A 32 -5.89 -13.90 7.37
CA ILE A 32 -6.62 -13.72 6.11
C ILE A 32 -5.57 -13.77 5.01
N ARG A 33 -5.50 -14.88 4.28
CA ARG A 33 -4.53 -15.08 3.21
C ARG A 33 -5.04 -14.43 1.94
N LEU A 34 -4.12 -13.78 1.22
CA LEU A 34 -4.38 -12.94 0.08
C LEU A 34 -3.80 -13.56 -1.19
N THR A 35 -4.29 -13.10 -2.35
CA THR A 35 -3.80 -13.53 -3.67
C THR A 35 -2.34 -13.16 -3.94
N ARG A 36 -1.82 -12.15 -3.22
CA ARG A 36 -0.42 -11.69 -3.28
C ARG A 36 -0.04 -10.93 -2.03
N PRO A 37 1.27 -10.69 -1.79
CA PRO A 37 1.72 -9.75 -0.79
C PRO A 37 1.18 -8.34 -1.00
N MET A 38 0.92 -7.65 0.12
CA MET A 38 0.56 -6.24 0.11
C MET A 38 1.77 -5.39 -0.27
N THR A 39 1.56 -4.33 -1.04
CA THR A 39 2.62 -3.33 -1.28
C THR A 39 2.79 -2.43 -0.06
N ALA A 40 3.88 -1.65 -0.01
CA ALA A 40 4.12 -0.69 1.06
C ALA A 40 2.94 0.29 1.25
N TYR A 41 2.44 0.87 0.16
CA TYR A 41 1.29 1.79 0.20
C TYR A 41 -0.01 1.11 0.67
N GLU A 42 -0.24 -0.16 0.32
CA GLU A 42 -1.40 -0.90 0.83
C GLU A 42 -1.26 -1.20 2.33
N ALA A 43 -0.08 -1.62 2.78
CA ALA A 43 0.17 -1.89 4.19
C ALA A 43 0.04 -0.60 5.03
N GLU A 44 0.53 0.53 4.51
CA GLU A 44 0.36 1.85 5.12
C GLU A 44 -1.12 2.26 5.14
N GLY A 45 -1.83 2.12 4.02
CA GLY A 45 -3.26 2.41 3.93
C GLY A 45 -4.08 1.57 4.92
N LEU A 46 -3.78 0.27 5.03
CA LEU A 46 -4.41 -0.62 6.00
C LEU A 46 -4.13 -0.17 7.44
N ALA A 47 -2.88 0.14 7.77
CA ALA A 47 -2.49 0.57 9.12
C ALA A 47 -3.20 1.86 9.57
N VAL A 48 -3.45 2.78 8.63
CA VAL A 48 -4.22 4.01 8.89
C VAL A 48 -5.71 3.70 9.08
N MET A 49 -6.26 2.79 8.28
CA MET A 49 -7.70 2.51 8.27
C MET A 49 -8.16 1.59 9.40
N GLU A 50 -7.33 0.60 9.76
CA GLU A 50 -7.66 -0.47 10.71
C GLU A 50 -6.47 -0.67 11.66
N PRO A 51 -6.29 0.21 12.65
CA PRO A 51 -5.15 0.15 13.56
C PRO A 51 -5.21 -1.13 14.40
N GLY A 52 -4.07 -1.79 14.55
CA GLY A 52 -3.93 -3.04 15.30
C GLY A 52 -3.91 -4.30 14.44
N LEU A 53 -4.28 -4.20 13.16
CA LEU A 53 -4.01 -5.25 12.19
C LEU A 53 -2.53 -5.29 11.84
N ARG A 54 -2.04 -6.47 11.49
CA ARG A 54 -0.66 -6.68 11.02
C ARG A 54 -0.68 -7.28 9.63
N THR A 55 0.38 -7.01 8.86
CA THR A 55 0.59 -7.63 7.55
C THR A 55 1.83 -8.50 7.61
N GLU A 56 1.72 -9.72 7.10
CA GLU A 56 2.79 -10.70 7.08
C GLU A 56 2.83 -11.38 5.71
N GLY A 57 3.67 -10.86 4.81
CA GLY A 57 3.76 -11.37 3.44
C GLY A 57 2.44 -11.21 2.69
N ASP A 58 1.83 -12.33 2.31
CA ASP A 58 0.54 -12.44 1.65
C ASP A 58 -0.63 -12.64 2.62
N ALA A 59 -0.49 -12.26 3.89
CA ALA A 59 -1.57 -12.37 4.86
C ALA A 59 -1.79 -11.09 5.67
N ILE A 60 -3.05 -10.84 6.01
CA ILE A 60 -3.43 -9.92 7.10
C ILE A 60 -3.67 -10.77 8.34
N VAL A 61 -3.08 -10.35 9.46
CA VAL A 61 -3.25 -11.01 10.75
C VAL A 61 -4.18 -10.17 11.61
N VAL A 62 -5.32 -10.76 11.97
CA VAL A 62 -6.26 -10.25 12.96
C VAL A 62 -5.88 -10.87 14.30
N PRO A 63 -5.27 -10.11 15.24
CA PRO A 63 -4.52 -10.69 16.35
C PRO A 63 -5.37 -11.38 17.42
N ASP A 64 -6.62 -10.95 17.59
CA ASP A 64 -7.51 -11.42 18.65
C ASP A 64 -8.93 -11.54 18.11
N ALA A 65 -9.23 -12.67 17.46
CA ALA A 65 -10.53 -12.90 16.84
C ALA A 65 -10.96 -14.37 16.93
N ARG A 66 -12.24 -14.62 16.60
CA ARG A 66 -12.75 -15.97 16.36
C ARG A 66 -12.81 -16.20 14.85
N LEU A 67 -12.44 -17.41 14.41
CA LEU A 67 -12.49 -17.76 12.99
C LEU A 67 -13.90 -17.57 12.39
N ASP A 68 -14.94 -17.99 13.11
CA ASP A 68 -16.33 -17.86 12.66
C ASP A 68 -16.74 -16.40 12.42
N ASP A 69 -16.27 -15.48 13.26
CA ASP A 69 -16.62 -14.07 13.16
C ASP A 69 -15.92 -13.45 11.94
N VAL A 70 -14.63 -13.75 11.76
CA VAL A 70 -13.87 -13.32 10.56
C VAL A 70 -14.49 -13.92 9.29
N ALA A 71 -14.93 -15.17 9.33
CA ALA A 71 -15.58 -15.84 8.20
C ALA A 71 -16.94 -15.21 7.84
N ARG A 72 -17.76 -14.84 8.84
CA ARG A 72 -19.02 -14.12 8.60
C ARG A 72 -18.80 -12.74 8.01
N GLU A 73 -17.70 -12.10 8.35
CA GLU A 73 -17.35 -10.77 7.86
C GLU A 73 -16.53 -10.78 6.57
N CYS A 74 -16.46 -11.91 5.84
CA CYS A 74 -15.61 -12.04 4.65
C CYS A 74 -15.90 -10.97 3.59
N ASP A 75 -17.18 -10.65 3.33
CA ASP A 75 -17.57 -9.60 2.39
C ASP A 75 -17.14 -8.21 2.88
N THR A 76 -17.25 -7.95 4.18
CA THR A 76 -16.76 -6.72 4.81
C THR A 76 -15.24 -6.59 4.63
N TRP A 77 -14.51 -7.69 4.80
CA TRP A 77 -13.07 -7.75 4.56
C TRP A 77 -12.71 -7.49 3.09
N ALA A 78 -13.46 -8.07 2.15
CA ALA A 78 -13.26 -7.81 0.73
C ALA A 78 -13.44 -6.31 0.40
N HIS A 79 -14.50 -5.67 0.90
CA HIS A 79 -14.70 -4.23 0.73
C HIS A 79 -13.63 -3.37 1.42
N ARG A 80 -13.13 -3.79 2.58
CA ARG A 80 -11.97 -3.15 3.23
C ARG A 80 -10.74 -3.22 2.33
N LEU A 81 -10.45 -4.37 1.71
CA LEU A 81 -9.32 -4.52 0.78
C LEU A 81 -9.47 -3.65 -0.47
N GLU A 82 -10.67 -3.50 -1.02
CA GLU A 82 -10.93 -2.60 -2.14
C GLU A 82 -10.63 -1.13 -1.79
N ARG A 83 -11.06 -0.70 -0.59
CA ARG A 83 -10.76 0.64 -0.08
C ARG A 83 -9.26 0.84 0.13
N VAL A 84 -8.57 -0.14 0.71
CA VAL A 84 -7.11 -0.09 0.91
C VAL A 84 -6.38 0.03 -0.43
N GLN A 85 -6.77 -0.75 -1.44
CA GLN A 85 -6.22 -0.66 -2.79
C GLN A 85 -6.44 0.72 -3.40
N SER A 86 -7.64 1.28 -3.25
CA SER A 86 -7.97 2.62 -3.76
C SER A 86 -7.13 3.70 -3.07
N ARG A 87 -6.95 3.61 -1.74
CA ARG A 87 -6.13 4.55 -0.97
C ARG A 87 -4.65 4.43 -1.33
N ALA A 88 -4.15 3.22 -1.55
CA ALA A 88 -2.79 2.98 -1.98
C ALA A 88 -2.52 3.60 -3.35
N ASP A 89 -3.46 3.45 -4.30
CA ASP A 89 -3.36 4.07 -5.63
C ASP A 89 -3.33 5.62 -5.54
N GLU A 90 -4.08 6.21 -4.60
CA GLU A 90 -4.03 7.65 -4.33
C GLU A 90 -2.67 8.09 -3.78
N LEU A 91 -2.16 7.41 -2.75
CA LEU A 91 -0.87 7.72 -2.13
C LEU A 91 0.30 7.57 -3.12
N GLU A 92 0.27 6.51 -3.93
CA GLU A 92 1.25 6.28 -4.98
C GLU A 92 1.19 7.41 -6.03
N GLY A 93 -0.01 7.80 -6.45
CA GLY A 93 -0.21 8.92 -7.37
C GLY A 93 0.30 10.25 -6.83
N GLU A 94 0.03 10.56 -5.56
CA GLU A 94 0.52 11.77 -4.88
C GLU A 94 2.05 11.79 -4.82
N ALA A 95 2.68 10.65 -4.48
CA ALA A 95 4.12 10.51 -4.43
C ALA A 95 4.78 10.74 -5.81
N LEU A 96 4.20 10.17 -6.87
CA LEU A 96 4.68 10.35 -8.24
C LEU A 96 4.60 11.81 -8.70
N VAL A 97 3.50 12.51 -8.38
CA VAL A 97 3.33 13.93 -8.70
C VAL A 97 4.35 14.78 -7.94
N ALA A 98 4.58 14.49 -6.66
CA ALA A 98 5.58 15.20 -5.85
C ALA A 98 6.99 15.01 -6.40
N GLU A 99 7.34 13.79 -6.81
CA GLU A 99 8.65 13.49 -7.39
C GLU A 99 8.85 14.18 -8.74
N SER A 100 7.83 14.18 -9.61
CA SER A 100 7.89 14.91 -10.89
C SER A 100 8.16 16.40 -10.67
N ARG A 101 7.51 17.03 -9.68
CA ARG A 101 7.74 18.44 -9.35
C ARG A 101 9.17 18.71 -8.91
N ARG A 102 9.74 17.83 -8.08
CA ARG A 102 11.15 17.95 -7.64
C ARG A 102 12.11 17.87 -8.82
N ILE A 103 11.89 16.93 -9.75
CA ILE A 103 12.74 16.78 -10.94
C ILE A 103 12.65 18.01 -11.84
N ASP A 104 11.44 18.56 -12.03
CA ASP A 104 11.24 19.79 -12.81
C ASP A 104 11.97 20.98 -12.17
N GLU A 105 11.90 21.14 -10.85
CA GLU A 105 12.61 22.17 -10.10
C GLU A 105 14.13 22.02 -10.23
N GLN A 106 14.67 20.82 -10.03
CA GLN A 106 16.10 20.53 -10.19
C GLN A 106 16.58 20.79 -11.62
N SER A 107 15.79 20.40 -12.61
CA SER A 107 16.11 20.61 -14.03
C SER A 107 16.15 22.10 -14.38
N ARG A 108 15.21 22.90 -13.85
CA ARG A 108 15.20 24.36 -14.01
C ARG A 108 16.41 25.01 -13.35
N HIS A 109 16.75 24.61 -12.13
CA HIS A 109 17.93 25.13 -11.42
C HIS A 109 19.25 24.75 -12.12
N GLY A 110 19.39 23.50 -12.56
CA GLY A 110 20.56 23.04 -13.30
C GLY A 110 20.72 23.71 -14.68
N SER A 111 19.62 23.97 -15.38
CA SER A 111 19.62 24.73 -16.64
C SER A 111 20.06 26.18 -16.42
N HIS A 112 19.61 26.81 -15.33
CA HIS A 112 19.96 28.20 -15.03
C HIS A 112 21.45 28.37 -14.70
N LEU A 113 22.03 27.43 -13.96
CA LEU A 113 23.47 27.39 -13.65
C LEU A 113 24.33 27.17 -14.91
N ARG A 114 23.86 26.34 -15.85
CA ARG A 114 24.56 26.10 -17.13
C ARG A 114 24.53 27.32 -18.06
N SER A 115 23.43 28.07 -18.09
CA SER A 115 23.37 29.33 -18.85
C SER A 115 24.35 30.36 -18.28
N GLN A 116 24.39 30.56 -16.97
CA GLN A 116 25.33 31.51 -16.35
C GLN A 116 26.81 31.15 -16.62
N GLN A 117 27.16 29.86 -16.62
CA GLN A 117 28.52 29.43 -16.96
C GLN A 117 28.87 29.56 -18.44
N ALA A 118 27.88 29.52 -19.35
CA ALA A 118 28.10 29.70 -20.78
C ALA A 118 28.28 31.19 -21.14
N ASP A 119 27.51 32.08 -20.51
CA ASP A 119 27.63 33.53 -20.69
C ASP A 119 28.98 34.05 -20.17
N ASP A 120 29.48 33.55 -19.03
CA ASP A 120 30.75 33.99 -18.43
C ASP A 120 31.98 33.55 -19.25
N ARG A 121 31.89 32.43 -19.99
CA ARG A 121 32.96 31.94 -20.88
C ARG A 121 32.94 32.52 -22.29
N GLY A 122 31.86 33.21 -22.69
CA GLY A 122 31.71 33.79 -24.02
C GLY A 122 32.21 35.24 -24.17
N LEU A 123 32.69 35.86 -23.08
CA LEU A 123 33.10 37.27 -23.03
C LEU A 123 34.63 37.51 -23.09
N HIS A 124 35.39 36.61 -23.72
CA HIS A 124 36.83 36.77 -23.93
C HIS A 124 37.22 36.77 -25.40
#